data_AF-A0A8J3F8I8-F1
#
_entry.id   AF-A0A8J3F8I8-F1
#
_cell.length_a   1.000
_cell.length_b   1.000
_cell.length_c   1.000
_cell.angle_alpha   90.00
_cell.angle_beta   90.00
_cell.angle_gamma   90.00
#
_symmetry.space_group_name_H-M   'P 1'
#
loop_
_entity.id
_entity.type
_entity.pdbx_description
1 polymer ?
#
loop_
_entity_poly.entity_id
_entity_poly.type
_entity_poly.pdbx_seq_one_letter_code
_entity_poly.pdbx_strand_id
1 'polypeptide(L)'
;MNPQLTINDSVELIDRWTRTEFTALNRAILGGTAAPESLTDRFHADLVPLLPEPDGLPPLAARQLVVLLGLVGAAIARYRQERDPCPPEHSFEGVDLGGPDFAEWFARIAERTGAGHPPRDSYTSLVRWNVPRCEVTWQGLELAAIDGCFPDNRIRTYTGAAGEESFFELVKQGETLERAVNLMLAPIASGELDFAGAETLCRLGTATALLDVLRRLLGDFPHLPPATRMTADQFMDIFRQFAVHWRTGDLPPSGAFDTEALQRDFLLGMGYPHYRDGVRRLYPGLLADERDELDVIMDRPSLPERLLAGLGVPPGGLDALTPDGRDALVAAHPELIPWFGLLQAHARLSSAHLGLTKRMLFNPQRAREVAELAGNPVVNNSTGTTGMTERYLLELTRHRRDHALLALREAVVGRRPAAPAAAPPQIVVSVAGRSVYS
;
A
#
# COMPACT_ATOMS: atom_id res chain seq x y z
N MET A 1 11.84 -45.25 7.02
CA MET A 1 10.61 -44.45 6.92
C MET A 1 11.01 -43.01 7.18
N ASN A 2 10.92 -42.13 6.19
CA ASN A 2 11.03 -40.70 6.46
C ASN A 2 9.80 -40.31 7.29
N PRO A 3 9.96 -39.64 8.45
CA PRO A 3 8.80 -39.08 9.14
C PRO A 3 8.08 -38.13 8.19
N GLN A 4 6.77 -38.31 8.07
CA GLN A 4 5.93 -37.44 7.25
C GLN A 4 5.95 -36.05 7.90
N LEU A 5 6.50 -35.05 7.20
CA LEU A 5 6.57 -33.67 7.69
C LEU A 5 5.17 -33.17 7.99
N THR A 6 4.99 -32.49 9.13
CA THR A 6 3.73 -31.77 9.37
C THR A 6 3.68 -30.50 8.52
N ILE A 7 2.49 -29.94 8.32
CA ILE A 7 2.33 -28.65 7.61
C ILE A 7 3.20 -27.56 8.26
N ASN A 8 3.27 -27.54 9.60
CA ASN A 8 4.07 -26.55 10.31
C ASN A 8 5.57 -26.75 10.08
N ASP A 9 6.05 -28.00 10.06
CA ASP A 9 7.46 -28.30 9.75
C ASP A 9 7.81 -27.85 8.32
N SER A 10 6.93 -28.12 7.35
CA SER A 10 7.09 -27.66 5.97
C SER A 10 7.18 -26.14 5.88
N VAL A 11 6.26 -25.41 6.52
CA VAL A 11 6.27 -23.94 6.51
C VAL A 11 7.55 -23.39 7.14
N GLU A 12 7.99 -23.95 8.27
CA GLU A 12 9.23 -23.49 8.94
C GLU A 12 10.47 -23.73 8.08
N LEU A 13 10.57 -24.88 7.43
CA LEU A 13 11.70 -25.22 6.57
C LEU A 13 11.73 -24.33 5.31
N ILE A 14 10.59 -24.12 4.67
CA ILE A 14 10.46 -23.21 3.52
C ILE A 14 10.81 -21.78 3.95
N ASP A 15 10.31 -21.33 5.09
CA ASP A 15 10.62 -20.00 5.63
C ASP A 15 12.11 -19.78 5.87
N ARG A 16 12.77 -20.77 6.48
CA ARG A 16 14.22 -20.74 6.70
C ARG A 16 14.96 -20.62 5.37
N TRP A 17 14.60 -21.45 4.39
CA TRP A 17 15.18 -21.43 3.05
C TRP A 17 14.97 -20.08 2.35
N THR A 18 13.76 -19.50 2.43
CA THR A 18 13.44 -18.19 1.85
C THR A 18 14.27 -17.07 2.48
N ARG A 19 14.61 -17.15 3.77
CA ARG A 19 15.42 -16.10 4.43
C ARG A 19 16.92 -16.24 4.19
N THR A 20 17.43 -17.45 3.96
CA THR A 20 18.86 -17.71 3.81
C THR A 20 19.27 -18.02 2.38
N GLU A 21 18.83 -19.16 1.85
CA GLU A 21 19.27 -19.68 0.56
C GLU A 21 18.74 -18.81 -0.58
N PHE A 22 17.44 -18.48 -0.56
CA PHE A 22 16.81 -17.65 -1.58
C PHE A 22 17.45 -16.26 -1.72
N THR A 23 17.64 -15.56 -0.59
CA THR A 23 18.24 -14.22 -0.60
C THR A 23 19.70 -14.24 -1.02
N ALA A 24 20.46 -15.28 -0.65
CA ALA A 24 21.83 -15.48 -1.13
C ALA A 24 21.86 -15.76 -2.63
N LEU A 25 20.96 -16.60 -3.13
CA LEU A 25 20.88 -16.98 -4.53
C LEU A 25 20.47 -15.82 -5.43
N ASN A 26 19.44 -15.06 -5.05
CA ASN A 26 19.05 -13.85 -5.78
C ASN A 26 20.20 -12.85 -5.86
N ARG A 27 20.94 -12.62 -4.76
CA ARG A 27 22.13 -11.75 -4.79
C ARG A 27 23.21 -12.27 -5.73
N ALA A 28 23.44 -13.58 -5.77
CA ALA A 28 24.40 -14.20 -6.69
C ALA A 28 23.97 -14.04 -8.16
N ILE A 29 22.68 -14.27 -8.47
CA ILE A 29 22.14 -14.10 -9.82
C ILE A 29 22.21 -12.63 -10.26
N LEU A 30 21.76 -11.70 -9.42
CA LEU A 30 21.84 -10.26 -9.69
C LEU A 30 23.28 -9.76 -9.82
N GLY A 31 24.22 -10.38 -9.11
CA GLY A 31 25.66 -10.10 -9.20
C GLY A 31 26.35 -10.81 -10.36
N GLY A 32 25.65 -11.63 -11.14
CA GLY A 32 26.21 -12.40 -12.26
C GLY A 32 27.14 -13.55 -11.85
N THR A 33 27.14 -13.95 -10.57
CA THR A 33 27.96 -15.06 -10.06
C THR A 33 27.22 -16.41 -10.03
N ALA A 34 25.92 -16.41 -10.30
CA ALA A 34 25.10 -17.59 -10.54
C ALA A 34 24.20 -17.39 -11.76
N ALA A 35 23.90 -18.47 -12.46
CA ALA A 35 22.96 -18.45 -13.58
C ALA A 35 21.50 -18.39 -13.05
N PRO A 36 20.57 -17.70 -13.73
CA PRO A 36 19.18 -17.61 -13.26
C PRO A 36 18.48 -18.97 -13.06
N GLU A 37 18.84 -19.99 -13.85
CA GLU A 37 18.34 -21.37 -13.73
C GLU A 37 18.64 -22.01 -12.39
N SER A 38 19.71 -21.54 -11.72
CA SER A 38 20.09 -22.03 -10.39
C SER A 38 18.94 -21.85 -9.39
N LEU A 39 18.09 -20.82 -9.55
CA LEU A 39 16.91 -20.64 -8.70
C LEU A 39 15.89 -21.77 -8.89
N THR A 40 15.58 -22.13 -10.14
CA THR A 40 14.64 -23.23 -10.44
C THR A 40 15.22 -24.57 -10.00
N ASP A 41 16.51 -24.82 -10.24
CA ASP A 41 17.19 -26.05 -9.83
C ASP A 41 17.14 -26.23 -8.29
N ARG A 42 17.42 -25.16 -7.54
CA ARG A 42 17.35 -25.18 -6.07
C ARG A 42 15.92 -25.24 -5.55
N PHE A 43 14.97 -24.63 -6.25
CA PHE A 43 13.55 -24.77 -5.93
C PHE A 43 13.11 -26.24 -6.02
N HIS A 44 13.49 -26.96 -7.08
CA HIS A 44 13.18 -28.39 -7.22
C HIS A 44 13.88 -29.25 -6.18
N ALA A 45 15.17 -29.00 -5.94
CA ALA A 45 15.95 -29.82 -5.02
C ALA A 45 15.52 -29.62 -3.56
N ASP A 46 15.26 -28.37 -3.16
CA ASP A 46 15.11 -28.01 -1.75
C ASP A 46 13.66 -27.78 -1.33
N LEU A 47 12.81 -27.20 -2.19
CA LEU A 47 11.44 -26.79 -1.82
C LEU A 47 10.37 -27.78 -2.25
N VAL A 48 10.42 -28.32 -3.47
CA VAL A 48 9.39 -29.26 -3.96
C VAL A 48 9.15 -30.43 -2.98
N PRO A 49 10.18 -31.08 -2.40
CA PRO A 49 9.97 -32.14 -1.42
C PRO A 49 9.29 -31.70 -0.12
N LEU A 50 9.23 -30.40 0.15
CA LEU A 50 8.65 -29.80 1.35
C LEU A 50 7.22 -29.28 1.12
N LEU A 51 6.78 -29.15 -0.13
CA LEU A 51 5.48 -28.54 -0.45
C LEU A 51 4.33 -29.42 0.09
N PRO A 52 3.46 -28.87 0.95
CA PRO A 52 2.29 -29.59 1.43
C PRO A 52 1.18 -29.63 0.36
N GLU A 53 0.27 -30.60 0.47
CA GLU A 53 -0.94 -30.64 -0.36
C GLU A 53 -1.85 -29.43 -0.06
N PRO A 54 -2.25 -28.63 -1.07
CA PRO A 54 -3.02 -27.41 -0.86
C PRO A 54 -4.34 -27.62 -0.10
N ASP A 55 -5.10 -28.66 -0.43
CA ASP A 55 -6.48 -28.85 0.06
C ASP A 55 -6.58 -29.07 1.58
N GLY A 56 -5.47 -29.43 2.22
CA GLY A 56 -5.37 -29.63 3.67
C GLY A 56 -4.93 -28.40 4.45
N LEU A 57 -4.56 -27.30 3.79
CA LEU A 57 -3.93 -26.17 4.45
C LEU A 57 -4.90 -25.39 5.37
N PRO A 58 -4.51 -25.14 6.63
CA PRO A 58 -5.14 -24.13 7.46
C PRO A 58 -4.90 -22.73 6.90
N PRO A 59 -5.82 -21.76 7.12
CA PRO A 59 -5.71 -20.41 6.57
C PRO A 59 -4.39 -19.70 6.91
N LEU A 60 -3.88 -19.83 8.14
CA LEU A 60 -2.62 -19.21 8.54
C LEU A 60 -1.43 -19.77 7.75
N ALA A 61 -1.33 -21.09 7.64
CA ALA A 61 -0.27 -21.75 6.87
C ALA A 61 -0.36 -21.38 5.37
N ALA A 62 -1.57 -21.33 4.81
CA ALA A 62 -1.79 -20.87 3.43
C ALA A 62 -1.30 -19.44 3.21
N ARG A 63 -1.62 -18.50 4.13
CA ARG A 63 -1.13 -17.11 4.06
C ARG A 63 0.40 -17.05 4.11
N GLN A 64 1.02 -17.79 5.02
CA GLN A 64 2.48 -17.86 5.14
C GLN A 64 3.12 -18.40 3.85
N LEU A 65 2.60 -19.51 3.30
CA LEU A 65 3.09 -20.07 2.04
C LEU A 65 2.88 -19.13 0.86
N VAL A 66 1.77 -18.41 0.79
CA VAL A 66 1.53 -17.37 -0.23
C VAL A 66 2.59 -16.25 -0.15
N VAL A 67 3.02 -15.84 1.04
CA VAL A 67 4.14 -14.89 1.17
C VAL A 67 5.45 -15.50 0.66
N LEU A 68 5.81 -16.67 1.18
CA LEU A 68 7.11 -17.30 0.92
C LEU A 68 7.28 -17.68 -0.55
N LEU A 69 6.30 -18.41 -1.09
CA LEU A 69 6.30 -18.90 -2.46
C LEU A 69 5.92 -17.78 -3.45
N GLY A 70 5.24 -16.73 -3.00
CA GLY A 70 4.99 -15.53 -3.82
C GLY A 70 6.30 -14.82 -4.18
N LEU A 71 7.19 -14.61 -3.19
CA LEU A 71 8.52 -14.05 -3.42
C LEU A 71 9.35 -14.90 -4.39
N VAL A 72 9.34 -16.23 -4.18
CA VAL A 72 10.09 -17.18 -5.02
C VAL A 72 9.53 -17.23 -6.44
N GLY A 73 8.20 -17.33 -6.58
CA GLY A 73 7.52 -17.33 -7.87
C GLY A 73 7.76 -16.05 -8.66
N ALA A 74 7.74 -14.88 -8.01
CA ALA A 74 8.06 -13.61 -8.64
C ALA A 74 9.51 -13.55 -9.15
N ALA A 75 10.46 -14.12 -8.41
CA ALA A 75 11.85 -14.22 -8.85
C ALA A 75 12.04 -15.18 -10.02
N ILE A 76 11.42 -16.37 -9.99
CA ILE A 76 11.43 -17.32 -11.11
C ILE A 76 10.85 -16.67 -12.36
N ALA A 77 9.67 -16.05 -12.24
CA ALA A 77 9.00 -15.40 -13.37
C ALA A 77 9.84 -14.26 -13.95
N ARG A 78 10.40 -13.39 -13.10
CA ARG A 78 11.31 -12.33 -13.51
C ARG A 78 12.45 -12.89 -14.34
N TYR A 79 13.18 -13.86 -13.80
CA TYR A 79 14.39 -14.38 -14.42
C TYR A 79 14.10 -15.12 -15.73
N ARG A 80 12.97 -15.82 -15.83
CA ARG A 80 12.51 -16.44 -17.07
C ARG A 80 12.24 -15.38 -18.14
N GLN A 81 11.45 -14.36 -17.82
CA GLN A 81 11.09 -13.28 -18.74
C GLN A 81 12.28 -12.40 -19.14
N GLU A 82 13.24 -12.19 -18.24
CA GLU A 82 14.46 -11.42 -18.50
C GLU A 82 15.38 -12.11 -19.50
N ARG A 83 15.53 -13.43 -19.38
CA ARG A 83 16.41 -14.22 -20.24
C ARG A 83 15.81 -14.49 -21.61
N ASP A 84 14.52 -14.84 -21.64
CA ASP A 84 13.80 -15.29 -22.82
C ASP A 84 12.46 -14.55 -22.85
N PRO A 85 12.39 -13.38 -23.52
CA PRO A 85 11.19 -12.56 -23.60
C PRO A 85 10.00 -13.39 -24.13
N CYS A 86 9.16 -13.83 -23.21
CA CYS A 86 8.03 -14.72 -23.46
C CYS A 86 6.75 -14.13 -22.86
N PRO A 87 5.57 -14.55 -23.33
CA PRO A 87 4.32 -14.19 -22.66
C PRO A 87 4.35 -14.66 -21.20
N PRO A 88 3.77 -13.89 -20.24
CA PRO A 88 3.78 -14.20 -18.82
C PRO A 88 3.34 -15.63 -18.47
N GLU A 89 2.44 -16.22 -19.25
CA GLU A 89 1.94 -17.58 -19.08
C GLU A 89 3.04 -18.64 -19.12
N HIS A 90 4.16 -18.35 -19.79
CA HIS A 90 5.30 -19.25 -19.94
C HIS A 90 6.38 -19.04 -18.85
N SER A 91 6.14 -18.13 -17.89
CA SER A 91 7.09 -17.78 -16.82
C SER A 91 7.51 -18.95 -15.93
N PHE A 92 6.65 -19.96 -15.83
CA PHE A 92 6.84 -21.13 -14.97
C PHE A 92 7.08 -22.42 -15.78
N GLU A 93 7.29 -22.32 -17.09
CA GLU A 93 7.73 -23.47 -17.88
C GLU A 93 9.04 -24.03 -17.31
N GLY A 94 9.06 -25.34 -17.08
CA GLY A 94 10.19 -26.02 -16.45
C GLY A 94 10.11 -26.08 -14.93
N VAL A 95 9.12 -25.46 -14.27
CA VAL A 95 8.87 -25.66 -12.84
C VAL A 95 7.97 -26.89 -12.63
N ASP A 96 8.59 -28.07 -12.60
CA ASP A 96 7.90 -29.34 -12.33
C ASP A 96 7.63 -29.57 -10.83
N LEU A 97 6.36 -29.71 -10.46
CA LEU A 97 5.91 -30.07 -9.11
C LEU A 97 5.54 -31.56 -8.98
N GLY A 98 5.68 -32.36 -10.05
CA GLY A 98 5.19 -33.73 -10.12
C GLY A 98 3.65 -33.82 -10.24
N GLY A 99 3.01 -32.73 -10.67
CA GLY A 99 1.55 -32.55 -10.70
C GLY A 99 1.13 -31.31 -11.50
N PRO A 100 0.19 -30.47 -11.02
CA PRO A 100 -0.19 -29.24 -11.70
C PRO A 100 0.99 -28.28 -11.84
N ASP A 101 0.90 -27.33 -12.77
CA ASP A 101 1.92 -26.28 -12.90
C ASP A 101 1.97 -25.40 -11.64
N PHE A 102 3.09 -24.67 -11.46
CA PHE A 102 3.28 -23.85 -10.26
C PHE A 102 2.18 -22.80 -10.05
N ALA A 103 1.69 -22.16 -11.12
CA ALA A 103 0.68 -21.11 -11.00
C ALA A 103 -0.69 -21.68 -10.63
N GLU A 104 -1.06 -22.85 -11.16
CA GLU A 104 -2.25 -23.60 -10.78
C GLU A 104 -2.16 -24.10 -9.32
N TRP A 105 -1.02 -24.66 -8.93
CA TRP A 105 -0.79 -25.06 -7.54
C TRP A 105 -0.85 -23.85 -6.59
N PHE A 106 -0.26 -22.71 -6.99
CA PHE A 106 -0.29 -21.48 -6.22
C PHE A 106 -1.72 -20.94 -6.07
N ALA A 107 -2.54 -21.02 -7.12
CA ALA A 107 -3.95 -20.64 -7.06
C ALA A 107 -4.70 -21.43 -5.99
N ARG A 108 -4.45 -22.75 -5.90
CA ARG A 108 -5.06 -23.61 -4.86
C ARG A 108 -4.65 -23.18 -3.45
N ILE A 109 -3.40 -22.80 -3.19
CA ILE A 109 -3.04 -22.28 -1.86
C ILE A 109 -3.66 -20.91 -1.58
N ALA A 110 -3.81 -20.05 -2.59
CA ALA A 110 -4.41 -18.73 -2.45
C ALA A 110 -5.88 -18.82 -2.03
N GLU A 111 -6.63 -19.79 -2.59
CA GLU A 111 -8.00 -20.11 -2.17
C GLU A 111 -8.11 -20.50 -0.70
N ARG A 112 -7.07 -21.14 -0.14
CA ARG A 112 -7.04 -21.58 1.26
C ARG A 112 -6.74 -20.50 2.27
N THR A 113 -6.34 -19.30 1.82
CA THR A 113 -6.07 -18.15 2.72
C THR A 113 -7.31 -17.69 3.50
N GLY A 114 -8.51 -18.05 3.02
CA GLY A 114 -9.79 -17.61 3.58
C GLY A 114 -10.08 -16.13 3.37
N ALA A 115 -9.37 -15.47 2.45
CA ALA A 115 -9.46 -14.03 2.22
C ALA A 115 -9.80 -13.65 0.76
N GLY A 116 -10.01 -14.64 -0.12
CA GLY A 116 -10.20 -14.39 -1.56
C GLY A 116 -8.96 -13.76 -2.22
N HIS A 117 -7.78 -14.19 -1.80
CA HIS A 117 -6.49 -13.70 -2.29
C HIS A 117 -6.30 -14.01 -3.79
N PRO A 118 -5.68 -13.11 -4.59
CA PRO A 118 -5.38 -13.39 -5.99
C PRO A 118 -4.41 -14.59 -6.15
N PRO A 119 -4.45 -15.32 -7.28
CA PRO A 119 -3.61 -16.50 -7.51
C PRO A 119 -2.16 -16.14 -7.91
N ARG A 120 -1.55 -15.18 -7.22
CA ARG A 120 -0.17 -14.71 -7.37
C ARG A 120 0.28 -13.95 -6.12
N ASP A 121 1.53 -13.49 -6.05
CA ASP A 121 1.93 -12.51 -5.04
C ASP A 121 1.14 -11.19 -5.19
N SER A 122 0.83 -10.54 -4.07
CA SER A 122 0.03 -9.31 -4.01
C SER A 122 0.61 -8.30 -3.03
N TYR A 123 0.04 -7.08 -2.99
CA TYR A 123 0.36 -6.12 -1.94
C TYR A 123 0.11 -6.71 -0.54
N THR A 124 -1.00 -7.44 -0.36
CA THR A 124 -1.34 -8.09 0.90
C THR A 124 -0.29 -9.12 1.31
N SER A 125 0.16 -9.98 0.40
CA SER A 125 1.17 -10.97 0.74
C SER A 125 2.54 -10.35 0.99
N LEU A 126 2.95 -9.35 0.19
CA LEU A 126 4.27 -8.73 0.31
C LEU A 126 4.41 -7.75 1.48
N VAL A 127 3.32 -7.09 1.87
CA VAL A 127 3.32 -6.04 2.90
C VAL A 127 2.53 -6.50 4.12
N ARG A 128 1.21 -6.70 3.99
CA ARG A 128 0.33 -6.92 5.15
C ARG A 128 0.72 -8.19 5.90
N TRP A 129 0.81 -9.33 5.23
CA TRP A 129 1.10 -10.59 5.90
C TRP A 129 2.59 -10.77 6.21
N ASN A 130 3.47 -10.16 5.42
CA ASN A 130 4.91 -10.30 5.58
C ASN A 130 5.49 -9.41 6.70
N VAL A 131 5.11 -8.14 6.73
CA VAL A 131 5.64 -7.20 7.73
C VAL A 131 5.00 -7.50 9.08
N PRO A 132 5.78 -7.46 10.19
CA PRO A 132 5.25 -7.68 11.53
C PRO A 132 4.08 -6.75 11.87
N ARG A 133 3.41 -7.02 13.00
CA ARG A 133 2.36 -6.15 13.52
C ARG A 133 2.85 -4.71 13.56
N CYS A 134 2.12 -3.85 12.87
CA CYS A 134 2.28 -2.40 12.95
C CYS A 134 1.08 -1.83 13.69
N GLU A 135 1.33 -0.89 14.60
CA GLU A 135 0.31 -0.26 15.44
C GLU A 135 0.49 1.25 15.46
N VAL A 136 -0.63 1.96 15.54
CA VAL A 136 -0.70 3.40 15.73
C VAL A 136 -1.43 3.65 17.04
N THR A 137 -0.75 4.33 17.97
CA THR A 137 -1.34 4.71 19.26
C THR A 137 -1.43 6.22 19.39
N TRP A 138 -2.43 6.67 20.15
CA TRP A 138 -2.65 8.06 20.49
C TRP A 138 -2.87 8.16 22.00
N GLN A 139 -1.99 8.90 22.68
CA GLN A 139 -2.02 9.00 24.15
C GLN A 139 -2.00 7.63 24.86
N GLY A 140 -1.30 6.65 24.27
CA GLY A 140 -1.20 5.28 24.78
C GLY A 140 -2.39 4.38 24.45
N LEU A 141 -3.44 4.88 23.78
CA LEU A 141 -4.56 4.08 23.28
C LEU A 141 -4.31 3.64 21.84
N GLU A 142 -4.52 2.36 21.54
CA GLU A 142 -4.44 1.83 20.18
C GLU A 142 -5.58 2.42 19.32
N LEU A 143 -5.22 3.10 18.23
CA LEU A 143 -6.17 3.61 17.24
C LEU A 143 -6.36 2.62 16.09
N ALA A 144 -5.28 1.99 15.65
CA ALA A 144 -5.30 1.01 14.57
C ALA A 144 -4.10 0.06 14.69
N ALA A 145 -4.28 -1.15 14.16
CA ALA A 145 -3.20 -2.09 13.95
C ALA A 145 -3.45 -2.94 12.71
N ILE A 146 -2.37 -3.39 12.09
CA ILE A 146 -2.38 -4.35 11.00
C ILE A 146 -1.38 -5.46 11.32
N ASP A 147 -1.88 -6.68 11.49
CA ASP A 147 -1.06 -7.84 11.85
C ASP A 147 -0.26 -8.39 10.67
N GLY A 148 0.88 -9.02 10.98
CA GLY A 148 1.59 -9.93 10.07
C GLY A 148 1.19 -11.39 10.35
N CYS A 149 1.58 -12.32 9.48
CA CYS A 149 1.29 -13.75 9.65
C CYS A 149 2.49 -14.56 10.19
N PHE A 150 3.66 -13.95 10.37
CA PHE A 150 4.85 -14.60 10.90
C PHE A 150 5.10 -14.25 12.36
N PRO A 151 5.39 -15.24 13.24
CA PRO A 151 5.56 -14.99 14.67
C PRO A 151 6.94 -14.46 15.07
N ASP A 152 7.92 -14.50 14.17
CA ASP A 152 9.33 -14.17 14.47
C ASP A 152 9.68 -12.69 14.27
N ASN A 153 8.69 -11.86 13.91
CA ASN A 153 8.84 -10.43 13.65
C ASN A 153 9.91 -10.09 12.58
N ARG A 154 10.20 -11.01 11.65
CA ARG A 154 11.14 -10.75 10.55
C ARG A 154 10.40 -10.47 9.24
N ILE A 155 11.03 -9.67 8.38
CA ILE A 155 10.49 -9.36 7.06
C ILE A 155 11.18 -10.28 6.05
N ARG A 156 10.39 -10.95 5.20
CA ARG A 156 10.91 -11.73 4.08
C ARG A 156 11.09 -10.80 2.89
N THR A 157 12.22 -10.95 2.21
CA THR A 157 12.70 -10.01 1.19
C THR A 157 13.23 -10.80 0.00
N TYR A 158 13.42 -10.13 -1.13
CA TYR A 158 13.99 -10.78 -2.31
C TYR A 158 15.50 -10.98 -2.14
N THR A 159 16.19 -9.99 -1.56
CA THR A 159 17.66 -9.98 -1.54
C THR A 159 18.29 -9.97 -0.15
N GLY A 160 17.49 -9.85 0.91
CA GLY A 160 18.02 -9.64 2.27
C GLY A 160 18.59 -8.24 2.49
N ALA A 161 18.37 -7.30 1.58
CA ALA A 161 18.85 -5.93 1.72
C ALA A 161 18.01 -5.15 2.74
N ALA A 162 18.67 -4.43 3.65
CA ALA A 162 18.01 -3.58 4.65
C ALA A 162 17.12 -2.48 3.99
N GLY A 163 17.45 -2.07 2.76
CA GLY A 163 16.60 -1.16 1.99
C GLY A 163 15.24 -1.75 1.60
N GLU A 164 15.16 -3.05 1.33
CA GLU A 164 13.88 -3.72 1.06
C GLU A 164 13.03 -3.81 2.34
N GLU A 165 13.65 -4.18 3.46
CA GLU A 165 12.99 -4.23 4.77
C GLU A 165 12.39 -2.87 5.14
N SER A 166 13.20 -1.80 5.07
CA SER A 166 12.74 -0.45 5.44
C SER A 166 11.64 0.09 4.53
N PHE A 167 11.61 -0.32 3.26
CA PHE A 167 10.52 0.05 2.37
C PHE A 167 9.23 -0.70 2.66
N PHE A 168 9.31 -2.01 2.95
CA PHE A 168 8.13 -2.75 3.39
C PHE A 168 7.58 -2.19 4.71
N GLU A 169 8.45 -1.84 5.66
CA GLU A 169 8.06 -1.15 6.89
C GLU A 169 7.39 0.19 6.59
N LEU A 170 7.98 1.03 5.72
CA LEU A 170 7.41 2.32 5.32
C LEU A 170 5.97 2.16 4.81
N VAL A 171 5.76 1.19 3.91
CA VAL A 171 4.46 0.98 3.27
C VAL A 171 3.43 0.50 4.30
N LYS A 172 3.78 -0.48 5.16
CA LYS A 172 2.90 -0.99 6.23
C LYS A 172 2.57 0.09 7.27
N GLN A 173 3.55 0.90 7.66
CA GLN A 173 3.35 2.04 8.56
C GLN A 173 2.42 3.08 7.95
N GLY A 174 2.62 3.35 6.65
CA GLY A 174 1.77 4.23 5.89
C GLY A 174 0.32 3.79 5.97
N GLU A 175 0.07 2.56 5.53
CA GLU A 175 -1.25 1.94 5.55
C GLU A 175 -1.89 1.92 6.97
N THR A 176 -1.11 1.62 8.01
CA THR A 176 -1.64 1.60 9.40
C THR A 176 -2.06 3.00 9.87
N LEU A 177 -1.31 4.05 9.48
CA LEU A 177 -1.70 5.45 9.73
C LEU A 177 -2.94 5.83 8.94
N GLU A 178 -3.05 5.37 7.69
CA GLU A 178 -4.22 5.60 6.85
C GLU A 178 -5.48 4.94 7.43
N ARG A 179 -5.36 3.68 7.90
CA ARG A 179 -6.40 2.99 8.65
C ARG A 179 -6.84 3.74 9.90
N ALA A 180 -5.88 4.25 10.68
CA ALA A 180 -6.19 5.06 11.86
C ALA A 180 -7.00 6.31 11.49
N VAL A 181 -6.66 6.99 10.39
CA VAL A 181 -7.44 8.13 9.87
C VAL A 181 -8.86 7.68 9.51
N ASN A 182 -9.02 6.60 8.76
CA ASN A 182 -10.34 6.11 8.34
C ASN A 182 -11.20 5.72 9.56
N LEU A 183 -10.62 5.07 10.57
CA LEU A 183 -11.31 4.73 11.83
C LEU A 183 -11.73 5.97 12.63
N MET A 184 -10.97 7.08 12.58
CA MET A 184 -11.40 8.34 13.18
C MET A 184 -12.61 8.93 12.46
N LEU A 185 -12.71 8.76 11.15
CA LEU A 185 -13.79 9.31 10.33
C LEU A 185 -15.03 8.41 10.24
N ALA A 186 -14.88 7.11 10.47
CA ALA A 186 -15.93 6.11 10.28
C ALA A 186 -17.24 6.43 11.05
N PRO A 187 -17.23 6.85 12.33
CA PRO A 187 -18.47 7.19 13.05
C PRO A 187 -19.21 8.41 12.47
N ILE A 188 -18.48 9.36 11.87
CA ILE A 188 -19.08 10.50 11.16
C ILE A 188 -19.69 10.00 9.85
N ALA A 189 -18.97 9.11 9.16
CA ALA A 189 -19.41 8.51 7.89
C ALA A 189 -20.63 7.59 8.07
N SER A 190 -20.77 6.89 9.20
CA SER A 190 -21.97 6.10 9.51
C SER A 190 -23.15 6.94 10.00
N GLY A 191 -22.92 8.21 10.38
CA GLY A 191 -23.94 9.10 10.94
C GLY A 191 -24.17 8.91 12.45
N GLU A 192 -23.29 8.18 13.14
CA GLU A 192 -23.29 8.08 14.59
C GLU A 192 -22.95 9.41 15.28
N LEU A 193 -22.13 10.24 14.61
CA LEU A 193 -21.73 11.55 15.11
C LEU A 193 -22.26 12.69 14.22
N ASP A 194 -22.69 13.77 14.87
CA ASP A 194 -23.05 15.03 14.21
C ASP A 194 -21.80 15.75 13.65
N PHE A 195 -21.95 16.47 12.55
CA PHE A 195 -20.86 17.14 11.85
C PHE A 195 -20.19 18.28 12.63
N ALA A 196 -20.89 18.89 13.59
CA ALA A 196 -20.41 20.01 14.40
C ALA A 196 -20.17 19.61 15.88
N GLY A 197 -20.49 18.38 16.26
CA GLY A 197 -20.33 17.88 17.63
C GLY A 197 -18.86 17.90 18.11
N ALA A 198 -18.64 18.16 19.39
CA ALA A 198 -17.29 18.26 19.97
C ALA A 198 -16.41 17.02 19.72
N GLU A 199 -17.01 15.82 19.78
CA GLU A 199 -16.33 14.55 19.47
C GLU A 199 -15.87 14.50 18.01
N THR A 200 -16.72 14.94 17.06
CA THR A 200 -16.36 15.06 15.64
C THR A 200 -15.17 15.98 15.48
N LEU A 201 -15.20 17.17 16.08
CA LEU A 201 -14.09 18.13 15.97
C LEU A 201 -12.78 17.56 16.55
N CYS A 202 -12.86 16.79 17.65
CA CYS A 202 -11.71 16.09 18.21
C CYS A 202 -11.14 15.03 17.24
N ARG A 203 -12.01 14.23 16.63
CA ARG A 203 -11.63 13.21 15.63
C ARG A 203 -11.04 13.82 14.37
N LEU A 204 -11.59 14.93 13.86
CA LEU A 204 -11.03 15.67 12.74
C LEU A 204 -9.63 16.19 13.05
N GLY A 205 -9.42 16.73 14.26
CA GLY A 205 -8.11 17.17 14.73
C GLY A 205 -7.10 16.01 14.77
N THR A 206 -7.51 14.86 15.30
CA THR A 206 -6.68 13.64 15.38
C THR A 206 -6.35 13.09 13.99
N ALA A 207 -7.35 12.95 13.12
CA ALA A 207 -7.18 12.54 11.72
C ALA A 207 -6.22 13.48 10.96
N THR A 208 -6.34 14.79 11.17
CA THR A 208 -5.43 15.79 10.58
C THR A 208 -3.99 15.58 11.06
N ALA A 209 -3.79 15.37 12.36
CA ALA A 209 -2.47 15.12 12.93
C ALA A 209 -1.84 13.80 12.41
N LEU A 210 -2.64 12.74 12.25
CA LEU A 210 -2.21 11.46 11.67
C LEU A 210 -1.76 11.62 10.21
N LEU A 211 -2.51 12.37 9.39
CA LEU A 211 -2.10 12.67 8.00
C LEU A 211 -0.80 13.47 7.95
N ASP A 212 -0.56 14.36 8.91
CA ASP A 212 0.70 15.10 9.03
C ASP A 212 1.87 14.21 9.46
N VAL A 213 1.64 13.24 10.35
CA VAL A 213 2.63 12.19 10.70
C VAL A 213 3.00 11.39 9.46
N LEU A 214 2.00 10.90 8.72
CA LEU A 214 2.22 10.14 7.49
C LEU A 214 2.97 10.97 6.44
N ARG A 215 2.61 12.23 6.26
CA ARG A 215 3.30 13.15 5.35
C ARG A 215 4.78 13.29 5.72
N ARG A 216 5.11 13.38 7.02
CA ARG A 216 6.50 13.45 7.50
C ARG A 216 7.22 12.12 7.28
N LEU A 217 6.59 10.99 7.62
CA LEU A 217 7.11 9.66 7.35
C LEU A 217 7.55 9.48 5.88
N LEU A 218 6.68 9.82 4.93
CA LEU A 218 7.00 9.77 3.49
C LEU A 218 8.10 10.76 3.09
N GLY A 219 8.11 11.94 3.72
CA GLY A 219 9.09 12.99 3.47
C GLY A 219 10.50 12.66 3.98
N ASP A 220 10.59 11.96 5.12
CA ASP A 220 11.82 11.62 5.82
C ASP A 220 12.50 10.37 5.24
N PHE A 221 11.74 9.45 4.66
CA PHE A 221 12.27 8.20 4.11
C PHE A 221 13.43 8.38 3.10
N PRO A 222 13.34 9.30 2.10
CA PRO A 222 14.45 9.57 1.19
C PRO A 222 15.68 10.21 1.84
N HIS A 223 15.62 10.58 3.12
CA HIS A 223 16.71 11.20 3.89
C HIS A 223 17.37 10.23 4.89
N LEU A 224 16.85 9.01 5.05
CA LEU A 224 17.48 7.95 5.84
C LEU A 224 18.90 7.61 5.30
N PRO A 225 19.81 7.04 6.11
CA PRO A 225 21.13 6.65 5.62
C PRO A 225 21.06 5.66 4.44
N PRO A 226 21.90 5.79 3.39
CA PRO A 226 21.89 4.88 2.23
C PRO A 226 22.04 3.40 2.58
N ALA A 227 22.72 3.07 3.68
CA ALA A 227 22.90 1.69 4.15
C ALA A 227 21.61 1.05 4.69
N THR A 228 20.61 1.85 5.06
CA THR A 228 19.37 1.39 5.70
C THR A 228 18.11 1.69 4.89
N ARG A 229 18.20 2.52 3.84
CA ARG A 229 17.06 2.87 2.99
C ARG A 229 17.15 2.21 1.62
N MET A 230 16.00 2.05 0.97
CA MET A 230 16.01 1.77 -0.47
C MET A 230 16.45 3.00 -1.25
N THR A 231 17.46 2.85 -2.12
CA THR A 231 17.82 3.89 -3.09
C THR A 231 16.95 3.81 -4.35
N ALA A 232 16.91 4.87 -5.16
CA ALA A 232 16.18 4.85 -6.42
C ALA A 232 16.68 3.76 -7.38
N ASP A 233 18.00 3.56 -7.49
CA ASP A 233 18.57 2.51 -8.34
C ASP A 233 18.21 1.11 -7.83
N GLN A 234 18.33 0.87 -6.52
CA GLN A 234 17.89 -0.40 -5.93
C GLN A 234 16.39 -0.64 -6.17
N PHE A 235 15.57 0.40 -6.01
CA PHE A 235 14.14 0.32 -6.29
C PHE A 235 13.88 -0.05 -7.75
N MET A 236 14.48 0.68 -8.70
CA MET A 236 14.20 0.57 -10.12
C MET A 236 14.78 -0.67 -10.78
N ASP A 237 15.96 -1.11 -10.38
CA ASP A 237 16.75 -2.14 -11.09
C ASP A 237 16.68 -3.50 -10.41
N ILE A 238 16.34 -3.52 -9.12
CA ILE A 238 16.29 -4.76 -8.34
C ILE A 238 14.87 -5.01 -7.87
N PHE A 239 14.39 -4.22 -6.91
CA PHE A 239 13.16 -4.51 -6.18
C PHE A 239 11.93 -4.53 -7.08
N ARG A 240 11.75 -3.47 -7.87
CA ARG A 240 10.61 -3.31 -8.77
C ARG A 240 10.59 -4.35 -9.89
N GLN A 241 11.74 -4.86 -10.31
CA GLN A 241 11.84 -5.85 -11.38
C GLN A 241 11.28 -7.22 -10.98
N PHE A 242 10.95 -7.45 -9.70
CA PHE A 242 10.21 -8.63 -9.27
C PHE A 242 8.68 -8.48 -9.44
N ALA A 243 8.16 -7.27 -9.65
CA ALA A 243 6.73 -7.02 -9.85
C ALA A 243 6.30 -7.30 -11.30
N VAL A 244 6.58 -8.52 -11.78
CA VAL A 244 6.28 -8.99 -13.13
C VAL A 244 4.88 -9.57 -13.22
N HIS A 245 4.31 -9.60 -14.42
CA HIS A 245 3.08 -10.35 -14.68
C HIS A 245 3.36 -11.85 -14.61
N TRP A 246 2.46 -12.62 -13.99
CA TRP A 246 2.48 -14.10 -14.04
C TRP A 246 1.51 -14.61 -15.11
N ARG A 247 0.49 -13.82 -15.43
CA ARG A 247 -0.47 -14.05 -16.51
C ARG A 247 -0.84 -12.72 -17.15
N THR A 248 -1.21 -12.73 -18.42
CA THR A 248 -1.71 -11.55 -19.11
C THR A 248 -2.95 -10.99 -18.39
N GLY A 249 -2.90 -9.70 -18.07
CA GLY A 249 -4.01 -8.99 -17.41
C GLY A 249 -4.08 -9.16 -15.89
N ASP A 250 -3.16 -9.92 -15.27
CA ASP A 250 -3.02 -9.89 -13.82
C ASP A 250 -2.42 -8.56 -13.33
N LEU A 251 -2.39 -8.37 -12.02
CA LEU A 251 -1.92 -7.15 -11.39
C LEU A 251 -0.79 -7.45 -10.40
N PRO A 252 0.47 -7.12 -10.74
CA PRO A 252 1.60 -7.28 -9.83
C PRO A 252 1.53 -6.34 -8.63
N PRO A 253 2.11 -6.72 -7.48
CA PRO A 253 2.07 -5.92 -6.27
C PRO A 253 2.40 -4.44 -6.49
N SER A 254 1.62 -3.58 -5.85
CA SER A 254 1.71 -2.14 -6.04
C SER A 254 1.17 -1.40 -4.82
N GLY A 255 1.79 -0.27 -4.46
CA GLY A 255 1.23 0.64 -3.46
C GLY A 255 -0.15 1.21 -3.86
N ALA A 256 -0.54 1.08 -5.12
CA ALA A 256 -1.89 1.40 -5.58
C ALA A 256 -2.99 0.51 -4.95
N PHE A 257 -2.63 -0.64 -4.36
CA PHE A 257 -3.56 -1.54 -3.68
C PHE A 257 -3.71 -1.24 -2.18
N ASP A 258 -3.14 -0.14 -1.69
CA ASP A 258 -3.47 0.36 -0.35
C ASP A 258 -4.94 0.81 -0.32
N THR A 259 -5.80 -0.07 0.19
CA THR A 259 -7.24 0.17 0.22
C THR A 259 -7.63 1.28 1.19
N GLU A 260 -6.81 1.57 2.20
CA GLU A 260 -7.09 2.65 3.15
C GLU A 260 -6.95 4.02 2.45
N ALA A 261 -6.03 4.13 1.48
CA ALA A 261 -5.89 5.31 0.63
C ALA A 261 -7.11 5.51 -0.26
N LEU A 262 -7.54 4.42 -0.91
CA LEU A 262 -8.68 4.42 -1.81
C LEU A 262 -9.99 4.76 -1.07
N GLN A 263 -10.22 4.14 0.09
CA GLN A 263 -11.38 4.42 0.94
C GLN A 263 -11.42 5.90 1.35
N ARG A 264 -10.28 6.45 1.79
CA ARG A 264 -10.19 7.85 2.20
C ARG A 264 -10.54 8.83 1.08
N ASP A 265 -10.18 8.53 -0.16
CA ASP A 265 -10.54 9.36 -1.31
C ASP A 265 -12.06 9.44 -1.51
N PHE A 266 -12.78 8.34 -1.27
CA PHE A 266 -14.25 8.33 -1.31
C PHE A 266 -14.86 9.01 -0.08
N LEU A 267 -14.30 8.78 1.12
CA LEU A 267 -14.75 9.45 2.35
C LEU A 267 -14.63 10.97 2.26
N LEU A 268 -13.49 11.47 1.77
CA LEU A 268 -13.20 12.91 1.73
C LEU A 268 -13.60 13.57 0.41
N GLY A 269 -14.06 12.79 -0.56
CA GLY A 269 -14.48 13.25 -1.86
C GLY A 269 -13.28 13.58 -2.77
N MET A 270 -13.17 12.86 -3.89
CA MET A 270 -12.26 13.19 -4.97
C MET A 270 -13.06 13.46 -6.24
N GLY A 271 -13.03 14.71 -6.71
CA GLY A 271 -13.74 15.14 -7.92
C GLY A 271 -13.08 14.72 -9.23
N TYR A 272 -12.45 13.54 -9.32
CA TYR A 272 -11.82 13.06 -10.55
C TYR A 272 -12.81 12.26 -11.40
N PRO A 273 -13.04 12.63 -12.68
CA PRO A 273 -13.89 11.87 -13.57
C PRO A 273 -13.42 10.42 -13.71
N HIS A 274 -14.35 9.46 -13.72
CA HIS A 274 -14.05 8.02 -13.86
C HIS A 274 -13.17 7.43 -12.74
N TYR A 275 -13.02 8.10 -11.60
CA TYR A 275 -12.19 7.57 -10.50
C TYR A 275 -12.66 6.19 -10.04
N ARG A 276 -13.99 5.99 -9.93
CA ARG A 276 -14.61 4.71 -9.60
C ARG A 276 -14.21 3.59 -10.57
N ASP A 277 -14.22 3.88 -11.88
CA ASP A 277 -13.81 2.91 -12.91
C ASP A 277 -12.32 2.58 -12.77
N GLY A 278 -11.49 3.58 -12.43
CA GLY A 278 -10.07 3.39 -12.12
C GLY A 278 -9.84 2.48 -10.92
N VAL A 279 -10.59 2.67 -9.84
CA VAL A 279 -10.51 1.83 -8.63
C VAL A 279 -10.98 0.39 -8.91
N ARG A 280 -12.07 0.20 -9.65
CA ARG A 280 -12.56 -1.14 -10.01
C ARG A 280 -11.58 -1.94 -10.86
N ARG A 281 -10.73 -1.27 -11.65
CA ARG A 281 -9.66 -1.96 -12.38
C ARG A 281 -8.60 -2.57 -11.46
N LEU A 282 -8.51 -2.14 -10.20
CA LEU A 282 -7.58 -2.68 -9.21
C LEU A 282 -8.10 -3.94 -8.51
N TYR A 283 -9.40 -4.24 -8.61
CA TYR A 283 -10.06 -5.34 -7.90
C TYR A 283 -9.42 -6.72 -8.07
N PRO A 284 -8.85 -7.07 -9.25
CA PRO A 284 -8.14 -8.34 -9.39
C PRO A 284 -6.93 -8.50 -8.47
N GLY A 285 -6.36 -7.40 -7.95
CA GLY A 285 -5.23 -7.41 -7.02
C GLY A 285 -5.63 -7.34 -5.53
N LEU A 286 -6.93 -7.22 -5.23
CA LEU A 286 -7.46 -7.03 -3.88
C LEU A 286 -8.01 -8.34 -3.27
N LEU A 287 -8.17 -8.37 -1.95
CA LEU A 287 -8.91 -9.40 -1.23
C LEU A 287 -10.43 -9.28 -1.46
N ALA A 288 -11.19 -10.31 -1.07
CA ALA A 288 -12.65 -10.28 -1.18
C ALA A 288 -13.28 -9.15 -0.35
N ASP A 289 -13.01 -9.11 0.94
CA ASP A 289 -13.60 -8.12 1.85
C ASP A 289 -13.20 -6.68 1.48
N GLU A 290 -11.98 -6.50 0.96
CA GLU A 290 -11.51 -5.20 0.45
C GLU A 290 -12.34 -4.68 -0.72
N ARG A 291 -12.76 -5.57 -1.64
CA ARG A 291 -13.64 -5.21 -2.76
C ARG A 291 -15.02 -4.80 -2.24
N ASP A 292 -15.56 -5.59 -1.32
CA ASP A 292 -16.88 -5.35 -0.73
C ASP A 292 -16.91 -4.00 0.03
N GLU A 293 -15.88 -3.71 0.82
CA GLU A 293 -15.74 -2.43 1.53
C GLU A 293 -15.64 -1.25 0.55
N LEU A 294 -14.89 -1.40 -0.56
CA LEU A 294 -14.77 -0.37 -1.57
C LEU A 294 -16.09 -0.14 -2.33
N ASP A 295 -16.83 -1.17 -2.69
CA ASP A 295 -18.14 -0.99 -3.34
C ASP A 295 -19.12 -0.27 -2.41
N VAL A 296 -19.15 -0.63 -1.11
CA VAL A 296 -19.99 0.05 -0.12
C VAL A 296 -19.66 1.53 0.03
N ILE A 297 -18.38 1.90 0.04
CA ILE A 297 -17.97 3.30 0.25
C ILE A 297 -18.12 4.13 -1.02
N MET A 298 -17.91 3.52 -2.20
CA MET A 298 -18.09 4.19 -3.49
C MET A 298 -19.53 4.65 -3.71
N ASP A 299 -20.52 3.94 -3.17
CA ASP A 299 -21.93 4.27 -3.36
C ASP A 299 -22.48 5.32 -2.37
N ARG A 300 -21.64 5.82 -1.46
CA ARG A 300 -22.04 6.83 -0.47
C ARG A 300 -21.63 8.24 -0.91
N PRO A 301 -22.42 9.27 -0.57
CA PRO A 301 -21.96 10.65 -0.63
C PRO A 301 -20.78 10.86 0.32
N SER A 302 -19.81 11.66 -0.12
CA SER A 302 -18.64 11.99 0.69
C SER A 302 -19.00 12.82 1.93
N LEU A 303 -18.12 12.83 2.93
CA LEU A 303 -18.29 13.60 4.15
C LEU A 303 -18.46 15.11 3.88
N PRO A 304 -17.66 15.76 3.01
CA PRO A 304 -17.86 17.18 2.72
C PRO A 304 -19.19 17.47 2.01
N GLU A 305 -19.67 16.59 1.13
CA GLU A 305 -20.98 16.76 0.48
C GLU A 305 -22.11 16.70 1.51
N ARG A 306 -22.05 15.75 2.44
CA ARG A 306 -23.05 15.61 3.51
C ARG A 306 -23.01 16.77 4.49
N LEU A 307 -21.81 17.25 4.86
CA LEU A 307 -21.61 18.44 5.68
C LEU A 307 -22.30 19.65 5.04
N LEU A 308 -21.98 19.94 3.77
CA LEU A 308 -22.53 21.10 3.07
C LEU A 308 -24.05 21.00 2.90
N ALA A 309 -24.57 19.82 2.57
CA ALA A 309 -26.01 19.59 2.51
C ALA A 309 -26.69 19.83 3.87
N GLY A 310 -26.06 19.41 4.97
CA GLY A 310 -26.53 19.67 6.33
C GLY A 310 -26.56 21.16 6.69
N LEU A 311 -25.68 21.96 6.10
CA LEU A 311 -25.66 23.42 6.23
C LEU A 311 -26.61 24.14 5.24
N GLY A 312 -27.37 23.40 4.44
CA GLY A 312 -28.25 23.96 3.41
C GLY A 312 -27.52 24.55 2.20
N VAL A 313 -26.24 24.19 2.00
CA VAL A 313 -25.44 24.65 0.86
C VAL A 313 -25.56 23.63 -0.29
N PRO A 314 -26.17 23.99 -1.43
CA PRO A 314 -26.32 23.07 -2.56
C PRO A 314 -24.96 22.77 -3.22
N PRO A 315 -24.85 21.70 -4.04
CA PRO A 315 -23.66 21.43 -4.85
C PRO A 315 -23.25 22.65 -5.69
N GLY A 316 -21.97 23.04 -5.62
CA GLY A 316 -21.45 24.25 -6.27
C GLY A 316 -21.87 25.57 -5.61
N GLY A 317 -22.69 25.55 -4.55
CA GLY A 317 -23.19 26.74 -3.87
C GLY A 317 -22.10 27.61 -3.24
N LEU A 318 -21.00 27.01 -2.79
CA LEU A 318 -19.87 27.76 -2.22
C LEU A 318 -19.18 28.67 -3.23
N ASP A 319 -19.06 28.22 -4.49
CA ASP A 319 -18.42 29.00 -5.55
C ASP A 319 -19.25 30.23 -5.92
N ALA A 320 -20.57 30.13 -5.80
CA ALA A 320 -21.51 31.23 -6.05
C ALA A 320 -21.55 32.30 -4.95
N LEU A 321 -21.01 32.02 -3.75
CA LEU A 321 -20.95 33.00 -2.66
C LEU A 321 -19.91 34.08 -2.95
N THR A 322 -20.23 35.32 -2.59
CA THR A 322 -19.27 36.43 -2.52
C THR A 322 -18.25 36.20 -1.39
N PRO A 323 -17.09 36.89 -1.38
CA PRO A 323 -16.15 36.83 -0.27
C PRO A 323 -16.81 37.07 1.10
N ASP A 324 -17.60 38.15 1.23
CA ASP A 324 -18.36 38.47 2.45
C ASP A 324 -19.36 37.35 2.83
N GLY A 325 -20.00 36.73 1.84
CA GLY A 325 -20.90 35.61 2.06
C GLY A 325 -20.19 34.36 2.59
N ARG A 326 -18.97 34.08 2.12
CA ARG A 326 -18.12 32.99 2.62
C ARG A 326 -17.63 33.28 4.05
N ASP A 327 -17.24 34.52 4.32
CA ASP A 327 -16.86 34.95 5.67
C ASP A 327 -18.01 34.83 6.66
N ALA A 328 -19.22 35.23 6.26
CA ALA A 328 -20.44 35.08 7.05
C ALA A 328 -20.79 33.61 7.28
N LEU A 329 -20.64 32.75 6.28
CA LEU A 329 -20.86 31.31 6.42
C LEU A 329 -19.90 30.70 7.44
N VAL A 330 -18.60 30.98 7.34
CA VAL A 330 -17.59 30.48 8.30
C VAL A 330 -17.81 31.06 9.69
N ALA A 331 -18.28 32.31 9.81
CA ALA A 331 -18.63 32.90 11.10
C ALA A 331 -19.84 32.22 11.75
N ALA A 332 -20.84 31.83 10.96
CA ALA A 332 -22.01 31.08 11.43
C ALA A 332 -21.70 29.60 11.73
N HIS A 333 -20.73 29.01 11.00
CA HIS A 333 -20.37 27.60 11.05
C HIS A 333 -18.85 27.41 11.24
N PRO A 334 -18.32 27.70 12.45
CA PRO A 334 -16.89 27.61 12.73
C PRO A 334 -16.31 26.18 12.61
N GLU A 335 -17.15 25.15 12.66
CA GLU A 335 -16.78 23.75 12.39
C GLU A 335 -16.21 23.53 10.99
N LEU A 336 -16.48 24.43 10.03
CA LEU A 336 -15.89 24.38 8.69
C LEU A 336 -14.36 24.52 8.70
N ILE A 337 -13.78 25.13 9.74
CA ILE A 337 -12.33 25.32 9.89
C ILE A 337 -11.60 23.98 10.04
N PRO A 338 -11.90 23.11 11.03
CA PRO A 338 -11.25 21.80 11.14
C PRO A 338 -11.54 20.87 9.95
N TRP A 339 -12.74 20.93 9.36
CA TRP A 339 -13.04 20.21 8.12
C TRP A 339 -12.13 20.64 6.96
N PHE A 340 -11.95 21.95 6.76
CA PHE A 340 -11.00 22.48 5.78
C PHE A 340 -9.56 22.02 6.09
N GLY A 341 -9.17 22.05 7.37
CA GLY A 341 -7.85 21.58 7.83
C GLY A 341 -7.56 20.13 7.46
N LEU A 342 -8.54 19.23 7.67
CA LEU A 342 -8.43 17.82 7.30
C LEU A 342 -8.26 17.63 5.79
N LEU A 343 -9.09 18.28 4.96
CA LEU A 343 -8.99 18.20 3.50
C LEU A 343 -7.65 18.74 2.99
N GLN A 344 -7.17 19.83 3.59
CA GLN A 344 -5.87 20.40 3.25
C GLN A 344 -4.71 19.47 3.67
N ALA A 345 -4.80 18.78 4.80
CA ALA A 345 -3.82 17.78 5.21
C ALA A 345 -3.80 16.58 4.25
N HIS A 346 -4.98 16.11 3.82
CA HIS A 346 -5.10 15.05 2.82
C HIS A 346 -4.46 15.42 1.47
N ALA A 347 -4.70 16.65 0.99
CA ALA A 347 -4.09 17.18 -0.22
C ALA A 347 -2.54 17.31 -0.10
N ARG A 348 -2.05 17.69 1.08
CA ARG A 348 -0.61 17.78 1.38
C ARG A 348 0.05 16.41 1.43
N LEU A 349 -0.61 15.41 2.05
CA LEU A 349 -0.15 14.02 2.04
C LEU A 349 0.04 13.51 0.60
N SER A 350 -0.96 13.71 -0.26
CA SER A 350 -0.89 13.28 -1.66
C SER A 350 0.28 13.90 -2.42
N SER A 351 0.61 15.14 -2.09
CA SER A 351 1.78 15.84 -2.64
C SER A 351 3.10 15.23 -2.15
N ALA A 352 3.16 14.77 -0.90
CA ALA A 352 4.33 14.07 -0.37
C ALA A 352 4.51 12.69 -1.01
N HIS A 353 3.42 11.93 -1.19
CA HIS A 353 3.44 10.67 -1.92
C HIS A 353 3.95 10.86 -3.36
N LEU A 354 3.40 11.81 -4.11
CA LEU A 354 3.91 12.16 -5.44
C LEU A 354 5.38 12.55 -5.42
N GLY A 355 5.81 13.33 -4.41
CA GLY A 355 7.21 13.71 -4.22
C GLY A 355 8.13 12.49 -4.04
N LEU A 356 7.71 11.52 -3.23
CA LEU A 356 8.42 10.25 -3.05
C LEU A 356 8.49 9.47 -4.37
N THR A 357 7.38 9.28 -5.07
CA THR A 357 7.35 8.56 -6.36
C THR A 357 8.24 9.24 -7.40
N LYS A 358 8.26 10.57 -7.47
CA LYS A 358 9.16 11.31 -8.37
C LYS A 358 10.62 11.08 -8.04
N ARG A 359 11.00 11.06 -6.75
CA ARG A 359 12.38 10.84 -6.31
C ARG A 359 12.85 9.41 -6.58
N MET A 360 11.97 8.43 -6.40
CA MET A 360 12.32 7.00 -6.48
C MET A 360 12.16 6.40 -7.88
N LEU A 361 11.33 6.98 -8.74
CA LEU A 361 10.98 6.41 -10.04
C LEU A 361 11.09 7.42 -11.19
N PHE A 362 10.23 8.44 -11.21
CA PHE A 362 10.04 9.23 -12.43
C PHE A 362 11.22 10.14 -12.78
N ASN A 363 11.82 10.84 -11.82
CA ASN A 363 12.96 11.71 -12.11
C ASN A 363 14.22 10.91 -12.48
N PRO A 364 14.59 9.83 -11.76
CA PRO A 364 15.70 8.98 -12.19
C PRO A 364 15.46 8.35 -13.56
N GLN A 365 14.25 7.84 -13.84
CA GLN A 365 13.92 7.28 -15.15
C GLN A 365 14.06 8.32 -16.27
N ARG A 366 13.55 9.54 -16.08
CA ARG A 366 13.69 10.62 -17.06
C ARG A 366 15.16 10.99 -17.31
N ALA A 367 15.99 10.97 -16.26
CA ALA A 367 17.43 11.20 -16.40
C ALA A 367 18.10 10.10 -17.25
N ARG A 368 17.68 8.84 -17.09
CA ARG A 368 18.15 7.71 -17.90
C ARG A 368 17.71 7.81 -19.36
N GLU A 369 16.47 8.23 -19.60
CA GLU A 369 15.93 8.47 -20.96
C GLU A 369 16.72 9.58 -21.68
N VAL A 370 17.03 10.68 -20.99
CA VAL A 370 17.89 11.77 -21.54
C VAL A 370 19.32 11.29 -21.80
N ALA A 371 19.83 10.37 -20.98
CA ALA A 371 21.15 9.77 -21.15
C ALA A 371 21.17 8.59 -22.15
N GLU A 372 20.05 8.28 -22.81
CA GLU A 372 19.89 7.16 -23.75
C GLU A 372 20.31 5.80 -23.16
N LEU A 373 20.16 5.65 -21.84
CA LEU A 373 20.45 4.39 -21.16
C LEU A 373 19.35 3.37 -21.48
N ALA A 374 19.76 2.12 -21.70
CA ALA A 374 18.81 1.03 -21.94
C ALA A 374 17.78 0.93 -20.81
N GLY A 375 16.52 0.73 -21.18
CA GLY A 375 15.46 0.44 -20.22
C GLY A 375 15.65 -0.94 -19.58
N ASN A 376 14.97 -1.16 -18.45
CA ASN A 376 14.94 -2.48 -17.85
C ASN A 376 14.13 -3.46 -18.72
N PRO A 377 14.58 -4.72 -18.85
CA PRO A 377 14.03 -5.66 -19.82
C PRO A 377 12.64 -6.20 -19.44
N VAL A 378 12.27 -6.19 -18.14
CA VAL A 378 11.06 -6.87 -17.67
C VAL A 378 9.97 -5.89 -17.23
N VAL A 379 10.24 -5.07 -16.21
CA VAL A 379 9.26 -4.11 -15.69
C VAL A 379 9.60 -2.70 -16.17
N ASN A 380 8.69 -2.11 -16.94
CA ASN A 380 8.82 -0.75 -17.44
C ASN A 380 8.84 0.26 -16.27
N ASN A 381 9.83 1.16 -16.29
CA ASN A 381 10.03 2.19 -15.28
C ASN A 381 9.41 3.56 -15.63
N SER A 382 8.88 3.73 -16.85
CA SER A 382 8.22 4.97 -17.29
C SER A 382 6.78 5.09 -16.76
N THR A 383 6.21 4.02 -16.22
CA THR A 383 4.89 3.98 -15.56
C THR A 383 4.99 3.32 -14.19
N GLY A 384 3.92 3.24 -13.40
CA GLY A 384 3.80 2.35 -12.23
C GLY A 384 3.50 0.91 -12.66
N THR A 385 3.57 -0.05 -11.72
CA THR A 385 3.29 -1.47 -12.02
C THR A 385 1.84 -1.73 -12.46
N THR A 386 0.92 -0.84 -12.12
CA THR A 386 -0.49 -0.84 -12.56
C THR A 386 -0.71 0.00 -13.84
N GLY A 387 0.34 0.48 -14.49
CA GLY A 387 0.27 1.35 -15.65
C GLY A 387 0.03 2.84 -15.34
N MET A 388 -0.08 3.23 -14.07
CA MET A 388 -0.25 4.64 -13.68
C MET A 388 0.94 5.50 -14.13
N THR A 389 0.68 6.62 -14.82
CA THR A 389 1.72 7.54 -15.28
C THR A 389 1.98 8.66 -14.25
N GLU A 390 3.11 9.35 -14.36
CA GLU A 390 3.36 10.57 -13.56
C GLU A 390 2.26 11.62 -13.78
N ARG A 391 1.78 11.76 -15.03
CA ARG A 391 0.69 12.67 -15.38
C ARG A 391 -0.59 12.31 -14.62
N TYR A 392 -0.95 11.03 -14.57
CA TYR A 392 -2.13 10.57 -13.84
C TYR A 392 -2.01 10.88 -12.34
N LEU A 393 -0.85 10.62 -11.72
CA LEU A 393 -0.64 10.95 -10.31
C LEU A 393 -0.65 12.46 -10.03
N LEU A 394 -0.18 13.28 -10.97
CA LEU A 394 -0.30 14.75 -10.92
C LEU A 394 -1.77 15.19 -10.97
N GLU A 395 -2.58 14.59 -11.84
CA GLU A 395 -4.02 14.84 -11.93
C GLU A 395 -4.72 14.48 -10.61
N LEU A 396 -4.51 13.26 -10.09
CA LEU A 396 -5.10 12.86 -8.80
C LEU A 396 -4.69 13.81 -7.67
N THR A 397 -3.42 14.23 -7.62
CA THR A 397 -2.93 15.19 -6.63
C THR A 397 -3.62 16.55 -6.76
N ARG A 398 -3.91 16.99 -8.00
CA ARG A 398 -4.63 18.23 -8.27
C ARG A 398 -6.08 18.12 -7.80
N HIS A 399 -6.78 17.03 -8.12
CA HIS A 399 -8.17 16.84 -7.72
C HIS A 399 -8.36 16.72 -6.20
N ARG A 400 -7.39 16.21 -5.46
CA ARG A 400 -7.42 16.24 -3.99
C ARG A 400 -7.18 17.64 -3.41
N ARG A 401 -6.49 18.54 -4.13
CA ARG A 401 -6.35 19.96 -3.74
C ARG A 401 -7.61 20.75 -4.07
N ASP A 402 -8.28 20.41 -5.17
CA ASP A 402 -9.53 21.02 -5.62
C ASP A 402 -10.74 20.42 -4.87
N HIS A 403 -10.64 20.35 -3.53
CA HIS A 403 -11.63 19.74 -2.66
C HIS A 403 -12.85 20.64 -2.42
N ALA A 404 -13.97 20.05 -1.97
CA ALA A 404 -15.27 20.74 -1.83
C ALA A 404 -15.24 22.04 -1.02
N LEU A 405 -14.37 22.17 -0.01
CA LEU A 405 -14.26 23.38 0.81
C LEU A 405 -13.23 24.41 0.32
N LEU A 406 -12.64 24.24 -0.87
CA LEU A 406 -11.54 25.10 -1.34
C LEU A 406 -11.94 26.58 -1.45
N ALA A 407 -13.17 26.87 -1.85
CA ALA A 407 -13.70 28.23 -1.95
C ALA A 407 -13.64 29.02 -0.62
N LEU A 408 -13.62 28.33 0.52
CA LEU A 408 -13.55 28.93 1.86
C LEU A 408 -12.13 29.31 2.28
N ARG A 409 -11.11 29.08 1.44
CA ARG A 409 -9.70 29.26 1.81
C ARG A 409 -9.41 30.63 2.41
N GLU A 410 -9.85 31.72 1.77
CA GLU A 410 -9.58 33.08 2.26
C GLU A 410 -10.28 33.36 3.60
N ALA A 411 -11.50 32.85 3.76
CA ALA A 411 -12.29 32.99 4.98
C ALA A 411 -11.73 32.15 6.14
N VAL A 412 -11.04 31.04 5.87
CA VAL A 412 -10.50 30.13 6.89
C VAL A 412 -9.04 30.44 7.24
N VAL A 413 -8.22 30.85 6.27
CA VAL A 413 -6.79 31.10 6.49
C VAL A 413 -6.57 32.21 7.52
N GLY A 414 -5.77 31.91 8.55
CA GLY A 414 -5.49 32.84 9.65
C GLY A 414 -6.49 32.79 10.80
N ARG A 415 -7.64 32.12 10.64
CA ARG A 415 -8.55 31.81 11.75
C ARG A 415 -8.06 30.54 12.45
N ARG A 416 -7.99 30.57 13.78
CA ARG A 416 -7.72 29.37 14.56
C ARG A 416 -9.05 28.64 14.83
N PRO A 417 -9.10 27.31 14.72
CA PRO A 417 -10.26 26.57 15.21
C PRO A 417 -10.45 26.90 16.70
N ALA A 418 -11.69 27.08 17.11
CA ALA A 418 -12.05 27.20 18.52
C ALA A 418 -11.98 25.81 19.17
N ALA A 419 -10.79 25.23 19.29
CA ALA A 419 -10.56 23.96 19.96
C ALA A 419 -9.47 24.13 21.03
N PRO A 420 -9.58 23.43 22.18
CA PRO A 420 -8.79 23.72 23.36
C PRO A 420 -7.31 23.43 23.10
N ALA A 421 -6.45 24.23 23.74
CA ALA A 421 -5.01 24.05 23.76
C ALA A 421 -4.64 22.74 24.50
N ALA A 422 -4.85 21.60 23.85
CA ALA A 422 -4.26 20.34 24.27
C ALA A 422 -2.79 20.33 23.84
N ALA A 423 -1.93 19.73 24.66
CA ALA A 423 -0.55 19.44 24.29
C ALA A 423 -0.52 18.72 22.92
N PRO A 424 0.53 18.92 22.10
CA PRO A 424 0.64 18.23 20.83
C PRO A 424 0.47 16.72 21.07
N PRO A 425 -0.42 16.06 20.33
CA PRO A 425 -0.73 14.66 20.58
C PRO A 425 0.52 13.82 20.38
N GLN A 426 0.83 12.96 21.36
CA GLN A 426 1.86 11.94 21.20
C GLN A 426 1.26 10.81 20.36
N ILE A 427 1.55 10.83 19.07
CA ILE A 427 1.20 9.77 18.13
C ILE A 427 2.42 8.89 17.98
N VAL A 428 2.30 7.63 18.39
CA VAL A 428 3.39 6.66 18.25
C VAL A 428 3.03 5.64 17.19
N VAL A 429 3.96 5.45 16.25
CA VAL A 429 3.89 4.37 15.25
C VAL A 429 4.95 3.34 15.59
N SER A 430 4.53 2.09 15.77
CA SER A 430 5.40 1.01 16.21
C SER A 430 5.32 -0.19 15.26
N VAL A 431 6.46 -0.86 15.03
CA VAL A 431 6.53 -2.11 14.27
C VAL A 431 7.22 -3.16 15.15
N ALA A 432 6.52 -4.25 15.45
CA ALA A 432 6.94 -5.26 16.42
C ALA A 432 7.36 -4.65 17.78
N GLY A 433 6.62 -3.63 18.25
CA GLY A 433 6.88 -2.93 19.51
C GLY A 433 8.05 -1.93 19.46
N ARG A 434 8.74 -1.78 18.32
CA ARG A 434 9.78 -0.76 18.14
C ARG A 434 9.14 0.54 17.68
N SER A 435 9.20 1.59 18.50
CA SER A 435 8.74 2.94 18.13
C SER A 435 9.60 3.49 17.00
N VAL A 436 8.96 3.85 15.88
CA VAL A 436 9.62 4.44 14.70
C VAL A 436 9.31 5.92 14.56
N TYR A 437 8.15 6.35 15.06
CA TYR A 437 7.72 7.74 15.07
C TYR A 437 7.09 8.08 16.41
N SER A 438 7.39 9.25 16.99
CA SER A 438 6.86 9.73 18.27
C SER A 438 6.56 11.22 18.26
#